data_AF-A0AAW0BX09-F1
#
_entry.id   AF-A0AAW0BX09-F1
#
_cell.length_a   1.000
_cell.length_b   1.000
_cell.length_c   1.000
_cell.angle_alpha   90.00
_cell.angle_beta   90.00
_cell.angle_gamma   90.00
#
_symmetry.space_group_name_H-M   'P 1'
#
loop_
_entity.id
_entity.type
_entity.pdbx_description
1 polymer ?
#
loop_
_entity_poly.entity_id
_entity_poly.type
_entity_poly.pdbx_seq_one_letter_code
_entity_poly.pdbx_strand_id
1 'polypeptide(L)'
;MNTSEAVALINSHLGGPNKILDWLVSQVKTAVDGIPENASDASEALPALPIQAALQTISLEADELQMLSQATKRAPTGAISRPATDQVDSVALSGYIHPWRTRYGRYEDYLESEATRLEAHTQALKSQLQQSKIASQSLSRAIQFLASELENTGSGVQATDDELSEVSLKADASILAAVDNSLRLIEQCASHKYDEDESSLSMVSSAYMTRIEQFQSQTQLSCGRLEAAFRKFEVNDIDLRLNPAIACLLVSLEDPDTGKDIFSNGPSVVQTATELEAAWGRDQAAILDARYAVLNEAITGLSDGILPVLTALYEKIATRKAHVEQTQALGGALKEEIQEITATREQSPPRKAKDAEMQAALTSLLKQLKDLRPHDAPALVLLDQDDIVCEVTRILSERDASRRHEEDWIAGLLPTLRKMESAHTPLLDVAYASSSMNSALPFSVPPNVETVHVDAERKAEKLGDAIVKLKEDMKALTSERATRRMEQFVSKWG
;
A
#
# COMPACT_ATOMS: atom_id res chain seq x y z
N MET A 1 13.93 -75.90 28.71
CA MET A 1 12.54 -76.40 28.72
C MET A 1 12.34 -77.17 27.44
N ASN A 2 12.18 -78.49 27.51
CA ASN A 2 12.09 -79.32 26.30
C ASN A 2 10.76 -79.01 25.58
N THR A 3 10.78 -78.95 24.25
CA THR A 3 9.59 -78.66 23.42
C THR A 3 8.43 -79.60 23.74
N SER A 4 8.74 -80.85 24.11
CA SER A 4 7.77 -81.83 24.59
C SER A 4 7.06 -81.41 25.90
N GLU A 5 7.79 -80.88 26.88
CA GLU A 5 7.21 -80.40 28.15
C GLU A 5 6.39 -79.13 27.95
N ALA A 6 6.85 -78.21 27.09
CA ALA A 6 6.09 -77.01 26.75
C ALA A 6 4.77 -77.36 26.05
N VAL A 7 4.80 -78.31 25.09
CA VAL A 7 3.58 -78.78 24.42
C VAL A 7 2.66 -79.50 25.38
N ALA A 8 3.17 -80.33 26.30
CA ALA A 8 2.36 -81.01 27.31
C ALA A 8 1.68 -80.00 28.28
N LEU A 9 2.41 -78.96 28.69
CA LEU A 9 1.87 -77.91 29.56
C LEU A 9 0.76 -77.11 28.85
N ILE A 10 1.01 -76.73 27.60
CA ILE A 10 0.05 -76.02 26.75
C ILE A 10 -1.19 -76.90 26.50
N ASN A 11 -1.02 -78.20 26.23
CA ASN A 11 -2.14 -79.12 26.04
C ASN A 11 -2.98 -79.30 27.32
N SER A 12 -2.31 -79.30 28.49
CA SER A 12 -2.98 -79.41 29.79
C SER A 12 -3.81 -78.16 30.14
N HIS A 13 -3.33 -76.96 29.76
CA HIS A 13 -4.03 -75.71 30.02
C HIS A 13 -5.11 -75.40 29.00
N LEU A 14 -4.93 -75.78 27.73
CA LEU A 14 -5.90 -75.53 26.67
C LEU A 14 -6.95 -76.64 26.55
N GLY A 15 -6.82 -77.77 27.24
CA GLY A 15 -7.86 -78.80 27.33
C GLY A 15 -7.93 -79.74 26.12
N GLY A 16 -6.78 -80.02 25.50
CA GLY A 16 -6.63 -81.00 24.41
C GLY A 16 -6.32 -80.39 23.04
N PRO A 17 -5.86 -81.21 22.07
CA PRO A 17 -5.32 -80.75 20.79
C PRO A 17 -6.34 -80.01 19.92
N ASN A 18 -7.63 -80.35 20.02
CA ASN A 18 -8.69 -79.66 19.28
C ASN A 18 -8.90 -78.23 19.76
N LYS A 19 -8.69 -77.95 21.05
CA LYS A 19 -8.81 -76.60 21.61
C LYS A 19 -7.62 -75.70 21.27
N ILE A 20 -6.46 -76.28 20.99
CA ILE A 20 -5.31 -75.55 20.45
C ILE A 20 -5.60 -75.09 19.02
N LEU A 21 -6.18 -75.97 18.20
CA LEU A 21 -6.62 -75.60 16.86
C LEU A 21 -7.71 -74.54 16.91
N ASP A 22 -8.72 -74.69 17.77
CA ASP A 22 -9.75 -73.65 17.96
C ASP A 22 -9.15 -72.33 18.46
N TRP A 23 -8.15 -72.37 19.35
CA TRP A 23 -7.45 -71.18 19.81
C TRP A 23 -6.67 -70.52 18.66
N LEU A 24 -5.90 -71.27 17.87
CA LEU A 24 -5.19 -70.74 16.70
C LEU A 24 -6.16 -70.18 15.66
N VAL A 25 -7.27 -70.87 15.38
CA VAL A 25 -8.32 -70.38 14.49
C VAL A 25 -8.98 -69.11 15.05
N SER A 26 -9.14 -69.01 16.36
CA SER A 26 -9.66 -67.79 17.01
C SER A 26 -8.71 -66.60 16.87
N GLN A 27 -7.39 -66.82 17.00
CA GLN A 27 -6.38 -65.78 16.79
C GLN A 27 -6.38 -65.27 15.33
N VAL A 28 -6.58 -66.17 14.36
CA VAL A 28 -6.70 -65.81 12.94
C VAL A 28 -8.02 -65.07 12.65
N LYS A 29 -9.15 -65.52 13.21
CA LYS A 29 -10.44 -64.83 13.04
C LYS A 29 -10.42 -63.42 13.62
N THR A 30 -9.84 -63.23 14.81
CA THR A 30 -9.74 -61.88 15.41
C THR A 30 -8.88 -60.92 14.60
N ALA A 31 -7.89 -61.43 13.85
CA ALA A 31 -7.06 -60.60 12.97
C ALA A 31 -7.78 -60.24 11.65
N VAL A 32 -8.65 -61.12 11.14
CA VAL A 32 -9.41 -60.92 9.90
C VAL A 32 -10.66 -60.06 10.14
N ASP A 33 -11.40 -60.32 11.22
CA ASP A 33 -12.65 -59.60 11.56
C ASP A 33 -12.39 -58.19 12.12
N GLY A 34 -11.14 -57.87 12.48
CA GLY A 34 -10.73 -56.55 12.95
C GLY A 34 -10.48 -55.52 11.85
N ILE A 35 -10.64 -55.89 10.57
CA ILE A 35 -10.49 -54.97 9.44
C ILE A 35 -11.88 -54.37 9.14
N PRO A 36 -12.15 -53.10 9.49
CA PRO A 36 -13.41 -52.46 9.18
C PRO A 36 -13.58 -52.38 7.65
N GLU A 37 -14.68 -52.93 7.11
CA GLU A 37 -15.00 -52.94 5.66
C GLU A 37 -15.09 -51.53 5.02
N ASN A 38 -14.98 -50.45 5.80
CA ASN A 38 -15.14 -49.06 5.36
C ASN A 38 -13.88 -48.18 5.47
N ALA A 39 -12.69 -48.74 5.73
CA ALA A 39 -11.45 -47.94 5.72
C ALA A 39 -10.95 -47.72 4.28
N SER A 40 -11.56 -46.76 3.58
CA SER A 40 -11.18 -46.34 2.22
C SER A 40 -9.89 -45.49 2.16
N ASP A 41 -9.28 -45.18 3.30
CA ASP A 41 -8.05 -44.39 3.37
C ASP A 41 -6.82 -45.31 3.48
N ALA A 42 -6.20 -45.56 2.32
CA ALA A 42 -5.15 -46.54 2.08
C ALA A 42 -3.78 -46.27 2.76
N SER A 43 -3.72 -45.44 3.82
CA SER A 43 -2.45 -45.00 4.41
C SER A 43 -2.14 -45.57 5.80
N GLU A 44 -3.09 -46.21 6.49
CA GLU A 44 -2.88 -46.71 7.89
C GLU A 44 -3.06 -48.22 8.08
N ALA A 45 -3.30 -49.00 7.02
CA ALA A 45 -3.48 -50.47 7.11
C ALA A 45 -2.16 -51.27 7.21
N LEU A 46 -1.15 -50.75 7.91
CA LEU A 46 0.19 -51.35 8.00
C LEU A 46 0.40 -52.51 9.02
N PRO A 47 -0.44 -52.79 10.04
CA PRO A 47 -0.13 -53.87 10.99
C PRO A 47 -0.63 -55.27 10.59
N ALA A 48 -1.43 -55.43 9.53
CA ALA A 48 -1.98 -56.74 9.13
C ALA A 48 -1.04 -57.56 8.21
N LEU A 49 -0.16 -56.89 7.46
CA LEU A 49 0.82 -57.51 6.56
C LEU A 49 1.80 -58.51 7.24
N PRO A 50 2.37 -58.24 8.44
CA PRO A 50 3.34 -59.16 9.04
C PRO A 50 2.72 -60.46 9.54
N ILE A 51 1.47 -60.44 10.02
CA ILE A 51 0.78 -61.65 10.47
C ILE A 51 0.38 -62.51 9.27
N GLN A 52 -0.08 -61.89 8.19
CA GLN A 52 -0.39 -62.60 6.94
C GLN A 52 0.87 -63.21 6.30
N ALA A 53 2.00 -62.50 6.33
CA ALA A 53 3.28 -63.02 5.85
C ALA A 53 3.81 -64.20 6.69
N ALA A 54 3.64 -64.13 8.03
CA ALA A 54 4.01 -65.23 8.94
C ALA A 54 3.08 -66.45 8.80
N LEU A 55 1.79 -66.22 8.51
CA LEU A 55 0.84 -67.30 8.24
C LEU A 55 1.06 -67.93 6.87
N GLN A 56 1.45 -67.15 5.84
CA GLN A 56 1.82 -67.69 4.53
C GLN A 56 3.01 -68.66 4.59
N THR A 57 3.90 -68.51 5.59
CA THR A 57 5.04 -69.41 5.75
C THR A 57 4.65 -70.78 6.33
N ILE A 58 3.51 -70.86 7.03
CA ILE A 58 3.04 -72.05 7.76
C ILE A 58 1.78 -72.65 7.10
N SER A 59 1.05 -71.88 6.30
CA SER A 59 -0.13 -72.33 5.59
C SER A 59 0.25 -73.33 4.50
N LEU A 60 -0.41 -74.48 4.49
CA LEU A 60 -0.33 -75.43 3.40
C LEU A 60 -0.87 -74.76 2.13
N GLU A 61 -0.07 -74.74 1.07
CA GLU A 61 -0.48 -74.18 -0.22
C GLU A 61 -1.61 -75.03 -0.83
N ALA A 62 -2.38 -74.46 -1.76
CA ALA A 62 -3.51 -75.14 -2.40
C ALA A 62 -3.12 -76.50 -2.99
N ASP A 63 -1.90 -76.59 -3.55
CA ASP A 63 -1.36 -77.82 -4.11
C ASP A 63 -1.03 -78.86 -3.01
N GLU A 64 -0.50 -78.42 -1.87
CA GLU A 64 -0.22 -79.28 -0.72
C GLU A 64 -1.51 -79.79 -0.07
N LEU A 65 -2.52 -78.93 0.03
CA LEU A 65 -3.88 -79.30 0.44
C LEU A 65 -4.50 -80.29 -0.54
N GLN A 66 -4.29 -80.13 -1.84
CA GLN A 66 -4.76 -81.06 -2.86
C GLN A 66 -4.06 -82.42 -2.71
N MET A 67 -2.75 -82.44 -2.51
CA MET A 67 -1.98 -83.66 -2.25
C MET A 67 -2.41 -84.37 -0.96
N LEU A 68 -2.60 -83.60 0.12
CA LEU A 68 -3.05 -84.11 1.42
C LEU A 68 -4.49 -84.64 1.34
N SER A 69 -5.36 -83.98 0.57
CA SER A 69 -6.71 -84.47 0.27
C SER A 69 -6.69 -85.76 -0.54
N GLN A 70 -5.77 -85.91 -1.51
CA GLN A 70 -5.63 -87.13 -2.29
C GLN A 70 -5.06 -88.28 -1.44
N ALA A 71 -4.11 -87.99 -0.56
CA ALA A 71 -3.59 -88.96 0.41
C ALA A 71 -4.67 -89.42 1.40
N THR A 72 -5.50 -88.49 1.88
CA THR A 72 -6.59 -88.78 2.82
C THR A 72 -7.73 -89.55 2.16
N LYS A 73 -8.09 -89.23 0.90
CA LYS A 73 -9.07 -89.98 0.10
C LYS A 73 -8.62 -91.41 -0.21
N ARG A 74 -7.31 -91.67 -0.20
CA ARG A 74 -6.73 -93.00 -0.41
C ARG A 74 -6.57 -93.80 0.89
N ALA A 75 -6.76 -93.19 2.06
CA ALA A 75 -6.78 -93.91 3.33
C ALA A 75 -8.16 -94.58 3.51
N PRO A 76 -8.25 -95.91 3.54
CA PRO A 76 -9.54 -96.60 3.69
C PRO A 76 -10.09 -96.37 5.10
N THR A 77 -11.13 -95.55 5.21
CA THR A 77 -11.86 -95.29 6.45
C THR A 77 -12.73 -96.49 6.79
N GLY A 78 -12.14 -97.55 7.36
CA GLY A 78 -12.88 -98.71 7.80
C GLY A 78 -12.02 -99.81 8.39
N ALA A 79 -12.31 -100.15 9.65
CA ALA A 79 -11.83 -101.30 10.42
C ALA A 79 -10.45 -101.15 11.09
N ILE A 80 -10.51 -100.71 12.36
CA ILE A 80 -9.61 -101.18 13.41
C ILE A 80 -9.77 -102.71 13.48
N SER A 81 -8.94 -103.43 12.74
CA SER A 81 -8.64 -104.84 12.98
C SER A 81 -7.23 -105.08 12.49
N ARG A 82 -6.33 -105.09 13.46
CA ARG A 82 -4.93 -105.51 13.36
C ARG A 82 -4.81 -106.76 12.48
N PRO A 83 -4.06 -106.72 11.36
CA PRO A 83 -3.46 -107.90 10.81
C PRO A 83 -1.95 -107.83 11.04
N ALA A 84 -1.40 -108.98 11.38
CA ALA A 84 0.02 -109.21 11.34
C ALA A 84 0.51 -109.22 9.88
N THR A 85 1.80 -108.89 9.74
CA THR A 85 2.74 -109.35 8.71
C THR A 85 2.59 -108.82 7.28
N ASP A 86 3.61 -108.04 6.91
CA ASP A 86 4.35 -108.04 5.64
C ASP A 86 3.55 -107.94 4.34
N GLN A 87 3.24 -106.71 3.97
CA GLN A 87 3.59 -106.09 2.68
C GLN A 87 2.87 -104.75 2.62
N VAL A 88 3.48 -103.72 3.21
CA VAL A 88 3.10 -102.34 2.94
C VAL A 88 3.71 -102.02 1.58
N ASP A 89 2.89 -102.08 0.53
CA ASP A 89 3.21 -101.44 -0.74
C ASP A 89 3.56 -99.99 -0.44
N SER A 90 4.86 -99.72 -0.45
CA SER A 90 5.46 -98.40 -0.38
C SER A 90 5.01 -97.65 -1.63
N VAL A 91 3.78 -97.13 -1.60
CA VAL A 91 3.26 -96.16 -2.57
C VAL A 91 4.30 -95.08 -2.67
N ALA A 92 5.00 -95.11 -3.80
CA ALA A 92 6.27 -94.44 -3.97
C ALA A 92 6.10 -92.93 -3.83
N LEU A 93 6.46 -92.40 -2.66
CA LEU A 93 6.77 -90.99 -2.42
C LEU A 93 8.00 -90.53 -3.24
N SER A 94 8.56 -91.37 -4.12
CA SER A 94 9.70 -91.05 -4.98
C SER A 94 9.40 -89.95 -6.02
N GLY A 95 8.13 -89.63 -6.26
CA GLY A 95 7.72 -88.48 -7.06
C GLY A 95 7.45 -87.20 -6.27
N TYR A 96 7.55 -87.23 -4.93
CA TYR A 96 7.35 -86.03 -4.10
C TYR A 96 8.60 -85.15 -4.15
N ILE A 97 8.58 -84.16 -5.04
CA ILE A 97 9.55 -83.07 -5.01
C ILE A 97 9.14 -82.15 -3.87
N HIS A 98 9.96 -82.14 -2.82
CA HIS A 98 9.69 -81.32 -1.65
C HIS A 98 9.58 -79.83 -2.07
N PRO A 99 8.53 -79.11 -1.64
CA PRO A 99 8.24 -77.72 -2.03
C PRO A 99 9.41 -76.74 -1.92
N TRP A 100 10.39 -76.96 -1.04
CA TRP A 100 11.57 -76.09 -0.96
C TRP A 100 12.46 -76.14 -2.23
N ARG A 101 12.46 -77.25 -2.99
CA ARG A 101 13.21 -77.36 -4.25
C ARG A 101 12.52 -76.64 -5.41
N THR A 102 11.20 -76.68 -5.48
CA THR A 102 10.43 -75.86 -6.44
C THR A 102 10.45 -74.38 -6.06
N ARG A 103 10.51 -74.07 -4.76
CA ARG A 103 10.76 -72.71 -4.25
C ARG A 103 12.15 -72.20 -4.62
N TYR A 104 13.20 -73.02 -4.65
CA TYR A 104 14.56 -72.55 -4.96
C TYR A 104 14.69 -71.97 -6.38
N GLY A 105 14.11 -72.62 -7.41
CA GLY A 105 14.09 -72.06 -8.77
C GLY A 105 13.27 -70.77 -8.86
N ARG A 106 12.08 -70.73 -8.23
CA ARG A 106 11.27 -69.50 -8.17
C ARG A 106 11.91 -68.40 -7.32
N TYR A 107 12.79 -68.75 -6.38
CA TYR A 107 13.50 -67.81 -5.53
C TYR A 107 14.66 -67.14 -6.27
N GLU A 108 15.37 -67.88 -7.15
CA GLU A 108 16.35 -67.28 -8.07
C GLU A 108 15.67 -66.30 -9.03
N ASP A 109 14.57 -66.71 -9.68
CA ASP A 109 13.77 -65.83 -10.55
C ASP A 109 13.25 -64.60 -9.79
N TYR A 110 12.81 -64.79 -8.54
CA TYR A 110 12.36 -63.70 -7.67
C TYR A 110 13.51 -62.74 -7.34
N LEU A 111 14.68 -63.24 -6.96
CA LEU A 111 15.85 -62.41 -6.65
C LEU A 111 16.34 -61.63 -7.87
N GLU A 112 16.31 -62.22 -9.06
CA GLU A 112 16.68 -61.53 -10.30
C GLU A 112 15.64 -60.45 -10.66
N SER A 113 14.35 -60.74 -10.49
CA SER A 113 13.28 -59.73 -10.66
C SER A 113 13.37 -58.58 -9.65
N GLU A 114 13.76 -58.87 -8.41
CA GLU A 114 13.94 -57.85 -7.38
C GLU A 114 15.22 -57.05 -7.63
N ALA A 115 16.31 -57.68 -8.07
CA ALA A 115 17.54 -57.00 -8.44
C ALA A 115 17.33 -56.03 -9.62
N THR A 116 16.63 -56.47 -10.67
CA THR A 116 16.30 -55.62 -11.83
C THR A 116 15.36 -54.47 -11.43
N ARG A 117 14.40 -54.70 -10.53
CA ARG A 117 13.53 -53.65 -9.97
C ARG A 117 14.33 -52.63 -9.16
N LEU A 118 15.24 -53.10 -8.30
CA LEU A 118 16.12 -52.23 -7.52
C LEU A 118 17.06 -51.43 -8.43
N GLU A 119 17.62 -52.05 -9.46
CA GLU A 119 18.46 -51.35 -10.44
C GLU A 119 17.66 -50.24 -11.15
N ALA A 120 16.44 -50.54 -11.63
CA ALA A 120 15.56 -49.55 -12.23
C ALA A 120 15.23 -48.39 -11.27
N HIS A 121 14.96 -48.68 -9.99
CA HIS A 121 14.76 -47.65 -8.97
C HIS A 121 16.00 -46.79 -8.75
N THR A 122 17.20 -47.39 -8.70
CA THR A 122 18.45 -46.63 -8.53
C THR A 122 18.74 -45.74 -9.74
N GLN A 123 18.43 -46.20 -10.96
CA GLN A 123 18.58 -45.42 -12.18
C GLN A 123 17.59 -44.24 -12.20
N ALA A 124 16.33 -44.46 -11.81
CA ALA A 124 15.32 -43.41 -11.70
C ALA A 124 15.70 -42.34 -10.65
N LEU A 125 16.22 -42.76 -9.48
CA LEU A 125 16.72 -41.84 -8.46
C LEU A 125 17.94 -41.05 -8.96
N LYS A 126 18.83 -41.68 -9.72
CA LYS A 126 19.99 -41.02 -10.33
C LYS A 126 19.56 -39.97 -11.36
N SER A 127 18.58 -40.26 -12.22
CA SER A 127 18.06 -39.28 -13.18
C SER A 127 17.35 -38.12 -12.47
N GLN A 128 16.58 -38.40 -11.43
CA GLN A 128 15.91 -37.37 -10.63
C GLN A 128 16.93 -36.46 -9.93
N LEU A 129 18.01 -37.02 -9.38
CA LEU A 129 19.09 -36.25 -8.77
C LEU A 129 19.84 -35.39 -9.79
N GLN A 130 20.07 -35.90 -11.01
CA GLN A 130 20.66 -35.12 -12.08
C GLN A 130 19.75 -33.96 -12.54
N GLN A 131 18.45 -34.20 -12.70
CA GLN A 131 17.48 -33.17 -13.03
C GLN A 131 17.40 -32.10 -11.94
N SER A 132 17.35 -32.50 -10.66
CA SER A 132 17.38 -31.58 -9.52
C SER A 132 18.66 -30.74 -9.50
N LYS A 133 19.82 -31.34 -9.82
CA LYS A 133 21.09 -30.61 -9.94
C LYS A 133 21.07 -29.56 -11.06
N ILE A 134 20.53 -29.90 -12.23
CA ILE A 134 20.40 -28.95 -13.35
C ILE A 134 19.44 -27.82 -12.99
N ALA A 135 18.30 -28.14 -12.38
CA ALA A 135 17.33 -27.15 -11.92
C ALA A 135 17.94 -26.20 -10.87
N SER A 136 18.69 -26.75 -9.91
CA SER A 136 19.40 -25.95 -8.89
C SER A 136 20.45 -25.03 -9.51
N GLN A 137 21.23 -25.51 -10.49
CA GLN A 137 22.20 -24.67 -11.20
C GLN A 137 21.53 -23.56 -12.01
N SER A 138 20.42 -23.88 -12.68
CA SER A 138 19.61 -22.88 -13.41
C SER A 138 19.09 -21.80 -12.47
N LEU A 139 18.53 -22.19 -11.32
CA LEU A 139 18.03 -21.28 -10.30
C LEU A 139 19.15 -20.41 -9.71
N SER A 140 20.35 -20.96 -9.46
CA SER A 140 21.49 -20.16 -9.02
C SER A 140 21.90 -19.10 -10.04
N ARG A 141 21.88 -19.42 -11.34
CA ARG A 141 22.16 -18.43 -12.40
C ARG A 141 21.08 -17.36 -12.47
N ALA A 142 19.80 -17.75 -12.34
CA ALA A 142 18.70 -16.80 -12.32
C ALA A 142 18.80 -15.84 -11.13
N ILE A 143 19.15 -16.34 -9.94
CA ILE A 143 19.40 -15.50 -8.76
C ILE A 143 20.55 -14.52 -8.99
N GLN A 144 21.67 -14.98 -9.57
CA GLN A 144 22.81 -14.11 -9.89
C GLN A 144 22.43 -13.01 -10.89
N PHE A 145 21.66 -13.37 -11.93
CA PHE A 145 21.16 -12.41 -12.91
C PHE A 145 20.25 -11.37 -12.25
N LEU A 146 19.26 -11.80 -11.46
CA LEU A 146 18.37 -10.89 -10.74
C LEU A 146 19.12 -9.99 -9.74
N ALA A 147 20.15 -10.51 -9.07
CA ALA A 147 20.99 -9.71 -8.18
C ALA A 147 21.74 -8.61 -8.95
N SER A 148 22.32 -8.94 -10.11
CA SER A 148 22.99 -7.93 -10.95
C SER A 148 22.01 -6.90 -11.52
N GLU A 149 20.79 -7.31 -11.88
CA GLU A 149 19.76 -6.39 -12.37
C GLU A 149 19.25 -5.47 -11.25
N LEU A 150 19.14 -5.97 -10.02
CA LEU A 150 18.77 -5.19 -8.84
C LEU A 150 19.87 -4.17 -8.49
N GLU A 151 21.14 -4.52 -8.62
CA GLU A 151 22.26 -3.59 -8.44
C GLU A 151 22.27 -2.51 -9.53
N ASN A 152 22.07 -2.90 -10.81
CA ASN A 152 21.98 -1.96 -11.92
C ASN A 152 20.81 -0.98 -11.74
N THR A 153 19.62 -1.47 -11.42
CA THR A 153 18.44 -0.63 -11.19
C THR A 153 18.62 0.26 -9.95
N GLY A 154 19.24 -0.24 -8.87
CA GLY A 154 19.60 0.56 -7.70
C GLY A 154 20.52 1.72 -8.04
N SER A 155 21.56 1.47 -8.86
CA SER A 155 22.47 2.52 -9.33
C SER A 155 21.76 3.55 -10.23
N GLY A 156 20.78 3.12 -11.03
CA GLY A 156 19.95 3.99 -11.85
C GLY A 156 19.04 4.88 -11.02
N VAL A 157 18.38 4.33 -10.00
CA VAL A 157 17.56 5.10 -9.06
C VAL A 157 18.39 6.15 -8.33
N GLN A 158 19.58 5.78 -7.85
CA GLN A 158 20.49 6.71 -7.19
C GLN A 158 20.92 7.85 -8.13
N ALA A 159 21.25 7.54 -9.39
CA ALA A 159 21.60 8.56 -10.37
C ALA A 159 20.43 9.53 -10.66
N THR A 160 19.20 9.02 -10.71
CA THR A 160 18.01 9.88 -10.88
C THR A 160 17.69 10.72 -9.65
N ASP A 161 17.95 10.22 -8.44
CA ASP A 161 17.77 10.97 -7.19
C ASP A 161 18.79 12.11 -7.08
N ASP A 162 20.05 11.82 -7.45
CA ASP A 162 21.10 12.84 -7.55
C ASP A 162 20.73 13.93 -8.57
N GLU A 163 20.20 13.56 -9.74
CA GLU A 163 19.73 14.52 -10.76
C GLU A 163 18.54 15.35 -10.25
N LEU A 164 17.58 14.73 -9.56
CA LEU A 164 16.41 15.42 -9.00
C LEU A 164 16.81 16.40 -7.89
N SER A 165 17.76 16.02 -7.05
CA SER A 165 18.38 16.88 -6.03
C SER A 165 19.08 18.08 -6.67
N GLU A 166 19.84 17.87 -7.75
CA GLU A 166 20.48 18.96 -8.50
C GLU A 166 19.46 19.91 -9.14
N VAL A 167 18.38 19.38 -9.73
CA VAL A 167 17.30 20.18 -10.32
C VAL A 167 16.55 20.97 -9.24
N SER A 168 16.29 20.38 -8.07
CA SER A 168 15.66 21.06 -6.93
C SER A 168 16.53 22.22 -6.44
N LEU A 169 17.84 22.00 -6.26
CA LEU A 169 18.77 23.06 -5.87
C LEU A 169 18.82 24.20 -6.89
N LYS A 170 18.79 23.89 -8.19
CA LYS A 170 18.72 24.90 -9.26
C LYS A 170 17.41 25.67 -9.23
N ALA A 171 16.28 25.01 -8.96
CA ALA A 171 14.98 25.66 -8.83
C ALA A 171 14.96 26.61 -7.62
N ASP A 172 15.43 26.18 -6.46
CA ASP A 172 15.51 27.00 -5.24
C ASP A 172 16.43 28.20 -5.45
N ALA A 173 17.60 28.02 -6.07
CA ALA A 173 18.51 29.11 -6.40
C ALA A 173 17.85 30.13 -7.36
N SER A 174 17.08 29.67 -8.34
CA SER A 174 16.33 30.53 -9.27
C SER A 174 15.23 31.31 -8.54
N ILE A 175 14.49 30.67 -7.63
CA ILE A 175 13.44 31.31 -6.82
C ILE A 175 14.05 32.38 -5.91
N LEU A 176 15.15 32.06 -5.21
CA LEU A 176 15.87 33.02 -4.36
C LEU A 176 16.37 34.22 -5.16
N ALA A 177 16.94 33.99 -6.35
CA ALA A 177 17.35 35.06 -7.25
C ALA A 177 16.16 35.90 -7.74
N ALA A 178 15.01 35.30 -8.00
CA ALA A 178 13.80 36.03 -8.37
C ALA A 178 13.31 36.91 -7.21
N VAL A 179 13.28 36.38 -5.98
CA VAL A 179 12.87 37.12 -4.76
C VAL A 179 13.80 38.29 -4.47
N ASP A 180 15.12 38.09 -4.50
CA ASP A 180 16.11 39.18 -4.26
C ASP A 180 15.94 40.31 -5.29
N ASN A 181 15.72 39.95 -6.56
CA ASN A 181 15.45 40.92 -7.61
C ASN A 181 14.13 41.67 -7.40
N SER A 182 13.06 40.98 -6.98
CA SER A 182 11.78 41.63 -6.67
C SER A 182 11.93 42.61 -5.50
N LEU A 183 12.66 42.23 -4.45
CA LEU A 183 12.94 43.12 -3.32
C LEU A 183 13.74 44.35 -3.76
N ARG A 184 14.77 44.17 -4.59
CA ARG A 184 15.52 45.29 -5.17
C ARG A 184 14.66 46.24 -6.01
N LEU A 185 13.74 45.70 -6.81
CA LEU A 185 12.81 46.52 -7.59
C LEU A 185 11.87 47.30 -6.67
N ILE A 186 11.38 46.68 -5.58
CA ILE A 186 10.56 47.36 -4.58
C ILE A 186 11.35 48.47 -3.89
N GLU A 187 12.60 48.24 -3.51
CA GLU A 187 13.49 49.24 -2.92
C GLU A 187 13.79 50.39 -3.89
N GLN A 188 14.01 50.09 -5.17
CA GLN A 188 14.18 51.11 -6.22
C GLN A 188 12.92 51.95 -6.41
N CYS A 189 11.74 51.33 -6.37
CA CYS A 189 10.47 52.05 -6.43
C CYS A 189 10.24 52.90 -5.17
N ALA A 190 10.61 52.40 -3.99
CA ALA A 190 10.45 53.11 -2.72
C ALA A 190 11.44 54.29 -2.55
N SER A 191 12.63 54.19 -3.14
CA SER A 191 13.65 55.25 -3.08
C SER A 191 13.46 56.37 -4.10
N HIS A 192 12.66 56.13 -5.15
CA HIS A 192 12.29 57.17 -6.11
C HIS A 192 11.28 58.12 -5.44
N LYS A 193 11.74 59.28 -4.99
CA LYS A 193 10.84 60.35 -4.52
C LYS A 193 9.87 60.69 -5.66
N TYR A 194 8.59 60.74 -5.31
CA TYR A 194 7.48 61.13 -6.18
C TYR A 194 7.63 62.60 -6.59
N ASP A 195 8.50 62.88 -7.56
CA ASP A 195 8.30 64.00 -8.47
C ASP A 195 7.41 63.49 -9.61
N GLU A 196 6.42 64.29 -9.99
CA GLU A 196 5.17 63.94 -10.70
C GLU A 196 5.28 63.40 -12.14
N ASP A 197 6.35 62.71 -12.51
CA ASP A 197 6.52 62.22 -13.88
C ASP A 197 5.93 60.81 -14.09
N GLU A 198 4.81 60.77 -14.81
CA GLU A 198 4.12 59.60 -15.40
C GLU A 198 5.07 58.66 -16.18
N SER A 199 6.22 59.20 -16.60
CA SER A 199 7.33 58.48 -17.25
C SER A 199 7.93 57.38 -16.37
N SER A 200 7.96 57.57 -15.04
CA SER A 200 8.54 56.62 -14.10
C SER A 200 7.67 55.35 -13.97
N LEU A 201 6.35 55.50 -14.03
CA LEU A 201 5.40 54.39 -13.95
C LEU A 201 5.42 53.54 -15.23
N SER A 202 5.55 54.19 -16.38
CA SER A 202 5.77 53.57 -17.69
C SER A 202 7.05 52.72 -17.71
N MET A 203 8.15 53.23 -17.14
CA MET A 203 9.42 52.52 -17.09
C MET A 203 9.36 51.29 -16.19
N VAL A 204 8.71 51.39 -15.03
CA VAL A 204 8.50 50.26 -14.11
C VAL A 204 7.56 49.21 -14.72
N SER A 205 6.47 49.63 -15.36
CA SER A 205 5.55 48.72 -16.05
C SER A 205 6.23 47.99 -17.22
N SER A 206 7.05 48.71 -18.00
CA SER A 206 7.85 48.13 -19.09
C SER A 206 8.83 47.08 -18.57
N ALA A 207 9.61 47.42 -17.53
CA ALA A 207 10.55 46.50 -16.90
C ALA A 207 9.86 45.25 -16.33
N TYR A 208 8.66 45.41 -15.75
CA TYR A 208 7.85 44.29 -15.25
C TYR A 208 7.37 43.37 -16.37
N MET A 209 6.89 43.93 -17.49
CA MET A 209 6.41 43.15 -18.64
C MET A 209 7.56 42.38 -19.33
N THR A 210 8.72 43.00 -19.55
CA THR A 210 9.89 42.31 -20.11
C THR A 210 10.35 41.15 -19.22
N ARG A 211 10.15 41.27 -17.90
CA ARG A 211 10.53 40.22 -16.94
C ARG A 211 9.53 39.04 -16.94
N ILE A 212 8.23 39.32 -17.09
CA ILE A 212 7.20 38.28 -17.26
C ILE A 212 7.49 37.44 -18.52
N GLU A 213 7.86 38.09 -19.62
CA GLU A 213 8.19 37.40 -20.88
C GLU A 213 9.45 36.51 -20.73
N GLN A 214 10.46 37.00 -19.99
CA GLN A 214 11.65 36.21 -19.65
C GLN A 214 11.29 34.97 -18.82
N PHE A 215 10.46 35.14 -17.79
CA PHE A 215 10.03 34.03 -16.94
C PHE A 215 9.23 33.00 -17.74
N GLN A 216 8.26 33.44 -18.55
CA GLN A 216 7.47 32.56 -19.43
C GLN A 216 8.34 31.75 -20.39
N SER A 217 9.33 32.39 -21.02
CA SER A 217 10.27 31.74 -21.93
C SER A 217 11.11 30.65 -21.23
N GLN A 218 11.52 30.91 -19.98
CA GLN A 218 12.29 29.97 -19.18
C GLN A 218 11.46 28.76 -18.72
N THR A 219 10.18 28.97 -18.37
CA THR A 219 9.24 27.87 -18.10
C THR A 219 8.96 27.02 -19.34
N GLN A 220 8.80 27.61 -20.52
CA GLN A 220 8.60 26.84 -21.75
C GLN A 220 9.82 25.96 -22.09
N LEU A 221 11.03 26.49 -21.92
CA LEU A 221 12.27 25.73 -22.12
C LEU A 221 12.42 24.55 -21.15
N SER A 222 12.00 24.70 -19.90
CA SER A 222 12.05 23.62 -18.91
C SER A 222 10.98 22.55 -19.17
N CYS A 223 9.76 22.93 -19.52
CA CYS A 223 8.73 21.98 -19.96
C CYS A 223 9.17 21.17 -21.19
N GLY A 224 9.76 21.81 -22.20
CA GLY A 224 10.26 21.11 -23.39
C GLY A 224 11.39 20.13 -23.12
N ARG A 225 12.25 20.38 -22.12
CA ARG A 225 13.29 19.43 -21.70
C ARG A 225 12.71 18.20 -21.01
N LEU A 226 11.69 18.40 -20.17
CA LEU A 226 10.96 17.33 -19.49
C LEU A 226 10.24 16.43 -20.50
N GLU A 227 9.53 17.01 -21.47
CA GLU A 227 8.88 16.24 -22.54
C GLU A 227 9.87 15.44 -23.39
N ALA A 228 11.05 16.00 -23.68
CA ALA A 228 12.11 15.30 -24.40
C ALA A 228 12.72 14.13 -23.61
N ALA A 229 12.80 14.25 -22.28
CA ALA A 229 13.24 13.17 -21.39
C ALA A 229 12.22 12.03 -21.36
N PHE A 230 10.93 12.34 -21.26
CA PHE A 230 9.85 11.34 -21.31
C PHE A 230 9.83 10.56 -22.63
N ARG A 231 10.00 11.24 -23.78
CA ARG A 231 10.06 10.56 -25.09
C ARG A 231 11.25 9.62 -25.24
N LYS A 232 12.37 9.86 -24.55
CA LYS A 232 13.52 8.93 -24.56
C LYS A 232 13.23 7.66 -23.76
N PHE A 233 12.38 7.75 -22.75
CA PHE A 233 11.98 6.63 -21.91
C PHE A 233 11.00 5.69 -22.61
N GLU A 234 10.09 6.22 -23.42
CA GLU A 234 9.04 5.45 -24.10
C GLU A 234 9.55 4.58 -25.27
N VAL A 235 10.71 4.88 -25.86
CA VAL A 235 11.11 4.30 -27.15
C VAL A 235 12.19 3.21 -27.06
N ASN A 236 12.93 3.08 -25.94
CA ASN A 236 14.16 2.29 -25.97
C ASN A 236 14.18 0.96 -25.18
N ASP A 237 13.30 0.70 -24.20
CA ASP A 237 13.59 -0.38 -23.24
C ASP A 237 12.70 -1.65 -23.32
N ILE A 238 11.52 -1.59 -23.93
CA ILE A 238 10.57 -2.71 -23.85
C ILE A 238 10.64 -3.65 -25.07
N ASP A 239 10.91 -3.14 -26.28
CA ASP A 239 10.78 -3.94 -27.50
C ASP A 239 12.08 -4.64 -27.96
N LEU A 240 13.26 -4.24 -27.48
CA LEU A 240 14.55 -4.72 -28.02
C LEU A 240 15.20 -5.86 -27.21
N ARG A 241 14.81 -6.10 -25.96
CA ARG A 241 15.51 -7.06 -25.07
C ARG A 241 14.89 -8.47 -25.02
N LEU A 242 13.60 -8.62 -25.32
CA LEU A 242 12.91 -9.92 -25.24
C LEU A 242 13.10 -10.82 -26.47
N ASN A 243 13.40 -10.25 -27.64
CA ASN A 243 13.42 -10.99 -28.90
C ASN A 243 14.64 -11.95 -29.10
N PRO A 244 15.89 -11.61 -28.71
CA PRO A 244 17.03 -12.49 -28.99
C PRO A 244 17.13 -13.71 -28.05
N ALA A 245 16.67 -13.60 -26.81
CA ALA A 245 16.71 -14.70 -25.84
C ALA A 245 15.72 -15.83 -26.20
N ILE A 246 14.54 -15.46 -26.70
CA ILE A 246 13.52 -16.41 -27.18
C ILE A 246 14.00 -17.11 -28.46
N ALA A 247 14.66 -16.36 -29.37
CA ALA A 247 15.25 -16.94 -30.58
C ALA A 247 16.36 -17.97 -30.27
N CYS A 248 17.19 -17.75 -29.25
CA CYS A 248 18.23 -18.71 -28.85
C CYS A 248 17.68 -20.02 -28.25
N LEU A 249 16.54 -19.97 -27.55
CA LEU A 249 15.91 -21.15 -26.97
C LEU A 249 15.22 -22.02 -28.03
N LEU A 250 14.64 -21.41 -29.06
CA LEU A 250 14.04 -22.15 -30.17
C LEU A 250 15.09 -22.86 -31.04
N VAL A 251 16.25 -22.22 -31.27
CA VAL A 251 17.35 -22.82 -32.05
C VAL A 251 18.04 -23.98 -31.32
N SER A 252 18.02 -24.00 -29.98
CA SER A 252 18.65 -25.09 -29.19
C SER A 252 17.79 -26.37 -29.10
N LEU A 253 16.54 -26.33 -29.58
CA LEU A 253 15.61 -27.48 -29.60
C LEU A 253 15.61 -28.22 -30.94
N GLU A 254 16.13 -27.61 -32.00
CA GLU A 254 16.36 -28.27 -33.29
C GLU A 254 17.81 -28.76 -33.34
N ASP A 255 18.08 -29.95 -32.79
CA ASP A 255 19.36 -30.63 -32.95
C ASP A 255 19.31 -31.46 -34.26
N PRO A 256 19.95 -31.04 -35.37
CA PRO A 256 19.71 -31.61 -36.70
C PRO A 256 20.39 -32.97 -36.94
N ASP A 257 21.24 -33.45 -36.02
CA ASP A 257 22.10 -34.62 -36.27
C ASP A 257 21.60 -35.95 -35.70
N THR A 258 20.46 -35.97 -35.00
CA THR A 258 19.90 -37.22 -34.44
C THR A 258 18.71 -37.71 -35.26
N GLY A 259 18.95 -37.96 -36.55
CA GLY A 259 18.02 -38.62 -37.47
C GLY A 259 17.81 -40.11 -37.13
N LYS A 260 17.24 -40.40 -35.95
CA LYS A 260 16.79 -41.75 -35.57
C LYS A 260 15.47 -41.68 -34.84
N ASP A 261 14.44 -42.13 -35.55
CA ASP A 261 13.07 -42.38 -35.10
C ASP A 261 13.02 -43.30 -33.86
N ILE A 262 13.14 -42.74 -32.66
CA ILE A 262 12.98 -43.48 -31.39
C ILE A 262 11.59 -43.26 -30.76
N PHE A 263 10.75 -42.36 -31.31
CA PHE A 263 9.48 -41.97 -30.70
C PHE A 263 8.23 -42.64 -31.30
N SER A 264 8.32 -43.88 -31.79
CA SER A 264 7.19 -44.47 -32.50
C SER A 264 6.21 -45.29 -31.66
N ASN A 265 6.40 -45.56 -30.35
CA ASN A 265 5.36 -46.23 -29.55
C ASN A 265 5.51 -46.04 -28.03
N GLY A 266 5.06 -44.89 -27.51
CA GLY A 266 4.88 -44.65 -26.07
C GLY A 266 3.70 -43.71 -25.83
N PRO A 267 2.79 -44.03 -24.90
CA PRO A 267 1.55 -43.28 -24.73
C PRO A 267 1.85 -41.88 -24.17
N SER A 268 1.27 -40.87 -24.82
CA SER A 268 1.23 -39.49 -24.37
C SER A 268 2.60 -38.84 -24.20
N VAL A 269 3.30 -38.60 -25.33
CA VAL A 269 4.13 -37.39 -25.45
C VAL A 269 3.18 -36.21 -25.25
N VAL A 270 3.00 -35.86 -23.98
CA VAL A 270 2.26 -34.68 -23.54
C VAL A 270 2.81 -33.53 -24.37
N GLN A 271 1.89 -32.77 -24.97
CA GLN A 271 2.17 -31.67 -25.88
C GLN A 271 2.89 -30.55 -25.10
N THR A 272 4.18 -30.72 -24.84
CA THR A 272 5.02 -29.79 -24.08
C THR A 272 4.97 -28.38 -24.64
N ALA A 273 4.81 -28.23 -25.96
CA ALA A 273 4.57 -26.96 -26.62
C ALA A 273 3.28 -26.28 -26.12
N THR A 274 2.18 -27.01 -26.02
CA THR A 274 0.89 -26.45 -25.55
C THR A 274 0.90 -26.12 -24.06
N GLU A 275 1.61 -26.92 -23.24
CA GLU A 275 1.77 -26.62 -21.81
C GLU A 275 2.68 -25.40 -21.59
N LEU A 276 3.73 -25.24 -22.41
CA LEU A 276 4.62 -24.07 -22.38
C LEU A 276 3.90 -22.82 -22.85
N GLU A 277 3.11 -22.88 -23.93
CA GLU A 277 2.26 -21.77 -24.38
C GLU A 277 1.22 -21.39 -23.31
N ALA A 278 0.62 -22.37 -22.65
CA ALA A 278 -0.32 -22.12 -21.56
C ALA A 278 0.36 -21.51 -20.33
N ALA A 279 1.57 -21.96 -19.97
CA ALA A 279 2.36 -21.37 -18.89
C ALA A 279 2.77 -19.92 -19.23
N TRP A 280 3.27 -19.69 -20.44
CA TRP A 280 3.61 -18.36 -20.94
C TRP A 280 2.39 -17.43 -20.93
N GLY A 281 1.23 -17.92 -21.37
CA GLY A 281 -0.02 -17.14 -21.33
C GLY A 281 -0.42 -16.74 -19.91
N ARG A 282 -0.23 -17.63 -18.92
CA ARG A 282 -0.49 -17.32 -17.50
C ARG A 282 0.50 -16.30 -16.95
N ASP A 283 1.79 -16.43 -17.29
CA ASP A 283 2.81 -15.49 -16.84
C ASP A 283 2.59 -14.09 -17.44
N GLN A 284 2.25 -14.01 -18.73
CA GLN A 284 1.90 -12.74 -19.37
C GLN A 284 0.63 -12.12 -18.77
N ALA A 285 -0.39 -12.92 -18.49
CA ALA A 285 -1.59 -12.45 -17.80
C ALA A 285 -1.26 -11.90 -16.39
N ALA A 286 -0.45 -12.62 -15.62
CA ALA A 286 -0.02 -12.19 -14.29
C ALA A 286 0.79 -10.88 -14.33
N ILE A 287 1.67 -10.71 -15.33
CA ILE A 287 2.44 -9.48 -15.53
C ILE A 287 1.50 -8.32 -15.89
N LEU A 288 0.53 -8.54 -16.79
CA LEU A 288 -0.44 -7.52 -17.16
C LEU A 288 -1.33 -7.12 -15.98
N ASP A 289 -1.78 -8.09 -15.17
CA ASP A 289 -2.56 -7.83 -13.96
C ASP A 289 -1.75 -7.02 -12.93
N ALA A 290 -0.48 -7.37 -12.72
CA ALA A 290 0.40 -6.61 -11.82
C ALA A 290 0.62 -5.17 -12.33
N ARG A 291 0.85 -4.98 -13.63
CA ARG A 291 0.98 -3.65 -14.24
C ARG A 291 -0.31 -2.85 -14.14
N TYR A 292 -1.44 -3.49 -14.36
CA TYR A 292 -2.76 -2.87 -14.23
C TYR A 292 -3.04 -2.44 -12.78
N ALA A 293 -2.64 -3.25 -11.79
CA ALA A 293 -2.75 -2.90 -10.38
C ALA A 293 -1.90 -1.66 -10.03
N VAL A 294 -0.63 -1.61 -10.47
CA VAL A 294 0.25 -0.44 -10.26
C VAL A 294 -0.30 0.80 -10.97
N LEU A 295 -0.81 0.67 -12.19
CA LEU A 295 -1.42 1.77 -12.92
C LEU A 295 -2.66 2.31 -12.20
N ASN A 296 -3.53 1.42 -11.69
CA ASN A 296 -4.69 1.83 -10.91
C ASN A 296 -4.28 2.50 -9.60
N GLU A 297 -3.28 1.99 -8.90
CA GLU A 297 -2.74 2.62 -7.69
C GLU A 297 -2.23 4.04 -8.01
N ALA A 298 -1.47 4.22 -9.10
CA ALA A 298 -1.00 5.52 -9.54
C ALA A 298 -2.16 6.47 -9.93
N ILE A 299 -3.19 5.96 -10.62
CA ILE A 299 -4.39 6.74 -10.98
C ILE A 299 -5.13 7.16 -9.70
N THR A 300 -5.31 6.26 -8.74
CA THR A 300 -5.96 6.59 -7.45
C THR A 300 -5.12 7.59 -6.65
N GLY A 301 -3.79 7.43 -6.58
CA GLY A 301 -2.92 8.39 -5.91
C GLY A 301 -2.95 9.79 -6.56
N LEU A 302 -3.03 9.87 -7.89
CA LEU A 302 -3.16 11.14 -8.60
C LEU A 302 -4.54 11.79 -8.39
N SER A 303 -5.61 10.99 -8.49
CA SER A 303 -7.00 11.47 -8.41
C SER A 303 -7.47 11.78 -7.01
N ASP A 304 -7.09 10.97 -6.03
CA ASP A 304 -7.50 11.14 -4.64
C ASP A 304 -6.50 11.96 -3.83
N GLY A 305 -5.21 11.95 -4.23
CA GLY A 305 -4.14 12.66 -3.51
C GLY A 305 -3.82 14.03 -4.11
N ILE A 306 -3.33 14.05 -5.35
CA ILE A 306 -2.71 15.26 -5.93
C ILE A 306 -3.77 16.24 -6.45
N LEU A 307 -4.77 15.75 -7.19
CA LEU A 307 -5.79 16.60 -7.81
C LEU A 307 -6.60 17.44 -6.79
N PRO A 308 -7.04 16.92 -5.64
CA PRO A 308 -7.76 17.72 -4.65
C PRO A 308 -6.88 18.82 -4.05
N VAL A 309 -5.60 18.53 -3.78
CA VAL A 309 -4.65 19.54 -3.28
C VAL A 309 -4.41 20.63 -4.31
N LEU A 310 -4.27 20.28 -5.59
CA LEU A 310 -4.11 21.25 -6.67
C LEU A 310 -5.35 22.12 -6.85
N THR A 311 -6.54 21.52 -6.72
CA THR A 311 -7.83 22.22 -6.81
C THR A 311 -8.00 23.20 -5.65
N ALA A 312 -7.68 22.77 -4.42
CA ALA A 312 -7.70 23.66 -3.25
C ALA A 312 -6.67 24.81 -3.36
N LEU A 313 -5.48 24.54 -3.91
CA LEU A 313 -4.49 25.57 -4.19
C LEU A 313 -4.99 26.56 -5.24
N TYR A 314 -5.60 26.07 -6.32
CA TYR A 314 -6.20 26.90 -7.36
C TYR A 314 -7.30 27.79 -6.80
N GLU A 315 -8.22 27.26 -5.99
CA GLU A 315 -9.26 28.04 -5.30
C GLU A 315 -8.65 29.10 -4.37
N LYS A 316 -7.59 28.75 -3.64
CA LYS A 316 -6.87 29.70 -2.78
C LYS A 316 -6.18 30.82 -3.58
N ILE A 317 -5.64 30.51 -4.75
CA ILE A 317 -5.06 31.51 -5.65
C ILE A 317 -6.16 32.38 -6.26
N ALA A 318 -7.27 31.78 -6.69
CA ALA A 318 -8.41 32.49 -7.27
C ALA A 318 -9.06 33.46 -6.26
N THR A 319 -9.24 33.04 -5.01
CA THR A 319 -9.75 33.91 -3.93
C THR A 319 -8.78 35.04 -3.60
N ARG A 320 -7.47 34.76 -3.53
CA ARG A 320 -6.46 35.82 -3.36
C ARG A 320 -6.45 36.81 -4.52
N LYS A 321 -6.56 36.33 -5.76
CA LYS A 321 -6.67 37.18 -6.95
C LYS A 321 -7.90 38.09 -6.85
N ALA A 322 -9.05 37.55 -6.47
CA ALA A 322 -10.27 38.34 -6.27
C ALA A 322 -10.10 39.41 -5.17
N HIS A 323 -9.39 39.10 -4.08
CA HIS A 323 -9.05 40.10 -3.06
C HIS A 323 -8.11 41.20 -3.59
N VAL A 324 -7.10 40.84 -4.40
CA VAL A 324 -6.20 41.81 -5.03
C VAL A 324 -6.99 42.73 -5.96
N GLU A 325 -7.84 42.18 -6.82
CA GLU A 325 -8.72 42.96 -7.70
C GLU A 325 -9.65 43.89 -6.90
N GLN A 326 -10.22 43.40 -5.80
CA GLN A 326 -11.03 44.22 -4.90
C GLN A 326 -10.23 45.35 -4.25
N THR A 327 -9.01 45.07 -3.75
CA THR A 327 -8.15 46.10 -3.16
C THR A 327 -7.68 47.12 -4.20
N GLN A 328 -7.44 46.70 -5.44
CA GLN A 328 -7.08 47.59 -6.53
C GLN A 328 -8.25 48.49 -6.93
N ALA A 329 -9.47 47.94 -6.98
CA ALA A 329 -10.68 48.72 -7.21
C ALA A 329 -10.93 49.76 -6.09
N LEU A 330 -10.78 49.36 -4.83
CA LEU A 330 -10.88 50.27 -3.68
C LEU A 330 -9.77 51.33 -3.69
N GLY A 331 -8.53 50.95 -4.03
CA GLY A 331 -7.42 51.88 -4.18
C GLY A 331 -7.64 52.89 -5.32
N GLY A 332 -8.25 52.44 -6.43
CA GLY A 332 -8.69 53.30 -7.52
C GLY A 332 -9.75 54.30 -7.08
N ALA A 333 -10.80 53.83 -6.41
CA ALA A 333 -11.85 54.70 -5.86
C ALA A 333 -11.29 55.73 -4.85
N LEU A 334 -10.42 55.31 -3.93
CA LEU A 334 -9.76 56.21 -2.98
C LEU A 334 -8.90 57.26 -3.70
N LYS A 335 -8.18 56.86 -4.76
CA LYS A 335 -7.38 57.79 -5.56
C LYS A 335 -8.27 58.84 -6.23
N GLU A 336 -9.40 58.43 -6.81
CA GLU A 336 -10.38 59.34 -7.42
C GLU A 336 -10.98 60.31 -6.37
N GLU A 337 -11.36 59.82 -5.20
CA GLU A 337 -11.86 60.65 -4.09
C GLU A 337 -10.81 61.66 -3.60
N ILE A 338 -9.55 61.24 -3.45
CA ILE A 338 -8.45 62.14 -3.08
C ILE A 338 -8.26 63.21 -4.16
N GLN A 339 -8.26 62.82 -5.43
CA GLN A 339 -8.15 63.76 -6.56
C GLN A 339 -9.30 64.76 -6.60
N GLU A 340 -10.53 64.31 -6.32
CA GLU A 340 -11.71 65.16 -6.20
C GLU A 340 -11.56 66.14 -5.02
N ILE A 341 -11.14 65.67 -3.84
CA ILE A 341 -10.89 66.52 -2.66
C ILE A 341 -9.80 67.56 -2.97
N THR A 342 -8.70 67.17 -3.64
CA THR A 342 -7.63 68.10 -4.00
C THR A 342 -8.09 69.12 -5.03
N ALA A 343 -8.82 68.71 -6.06
CA ALA A 343 -9.39 69.62 -7.06
C ALA A 343 -10.39 70.60 -6.41
N THR A 344 -11.21 70.12 -5.48
CA THR A 344 -12.14 70.97 -4.72
C THR A 344 -11.40 71.92 -3.78
N ARG A 345 -10.24 71.50 -3.24
CA ARG A 345 -9.39 72.33 -2.37
C ARG A 345 -8.72 73.46 -3.15
N GLU A 346 -8.27 73.21 -4.38
CA GLU A 346 -7.67 74.25 -5.24
C GLU A 346 -8.68 75.32 -5.67
N GLN A 347 -9.96 74.95 -5.79
CA GLN A 347 -11.04 75.88 -6.13
C GLN A 347 -11.63 76.61 -4.91
N SER A 348 -11.26 76.24 -3.68
CA SER A 348 -11.77 76.85 -2.46
C SER A 348 -10.84 77.96 -1.96
N PRO A 349 -11.33 79.18 -1.68
CA PRO A 349 -10.50 80.25 -1.11
C PRO A 349 -9.90 79.82 0.24
N PRO A 350 -8.75 80.38 0.64
CA PRO A 350 -7.93 79.88 1.76
C PRO A 350 -8.73 79.70 3.05
N ARG A 351 -9.02 78.43 3.38
CA ARG A 351 -9.81 77.96 4.54
C ARG A 351 -9.02 78.05 5.86
N LYS A 352 -8.72 79.26 6.34
CA LYS A 352 -8.20 79.40 7.72
C LYS A 352 -9.25 79.10 8.80
N ALA A 353 -10.54 79.13 8.46
CA ALA A 353 -11.64 78.92 9.42
C ALA A 353 -11.95 77.43 9.71
N LYS A 354 -11.75 76.53 8.73
CA LYS A 354 -12.14 75.12 8.86
C LYS A 354 -11.16 74.30 9.69
N ASP A 355 -9.89 74.65 9.66
CA ASP A 355 -8.85 74.00 10.46
C ASP A 355 -9.06 74.27 11.96
N ALA A 356 -9.53 75.47 12.31
CA ALA A 356 -9.88 75.83 13.70
C ALA A 356 -11.07 75.01 14.24
N GLU A 357 -12.10 74.78 13.42
CA GLU A 357 -13.25 73.93 13.79
C GLU A 357 -12.83 72.47 13.99
N MET A 358 -12.00 71.94 13.09
CA MET A 358 -11.48 70.57 13.18
C MET A 358 -10.59 70.39 14.42
N GLN A 359 -9.74 71.38 14.73
CA GLN A 359 -8.90 71.37 15.91
C GLN A 359 -9.73 71.43 17.21
N ALA A 360 -10.81 72.20 17.22
CA ALA A 360 -11.77 72.24 18.33
C ALA A 360 -12.51 70.90 18.52
N ALA A 361 -12.88 70.22 17.43
CA ALA A 361 -13.51 68.91 17.48
C ALA A 361 -12.55 67.83 18.01
N LEU A 362 -11.30 67.81 17.51
CA LEU A 362 -10.25 66.88 17.97
C LEU A 362 -9.92 67.08 19.45
N THR A 363 -9.79 68.32 19.91
CA THR A 363 -9.55 68.61 21.34
C THR A 363 -10.74 68.20 22.21
N SER A 364 -11.97 68.39 21.74
CA SER A 364 -13.16 67.90 22.46
C SER A 364 -13.16 66.38 22.58
N LEU A 365 -12.84 65.66 21.50
CA LEU A 365 -12.80 64.20 21.50
C LEU A 365 -11.68 63.65 22.41
N LEU A 366 -10.48 64.22 22.34
CA LEU A 366 -9.37 63.85 23.24
C LEU A 366 -9.69 64.11 24.71
N LYS A 367 -10.46 65.17 25.02
CA LYS A 367 -10.94 65.43 26.39
C LYS A 367 -11.97 64.42 26.86
N GLN A 368 -12.87 63.96 25.98
CA GLN A 368 -13.85 62.91 26.30
C GLN A 368 -13.18 61.55 26.55
N LEU A 369 -12.11 61.25 25.82
CA LEU A 369 -11.37 60.00 25.96
C LEU A 369 -10.34 60.02 27.11
N LYS A 370 -10.30 61.08 27.92
CA LYS A 370 -9.34 61.25 29.02
C LYS A 370 -9.40 60.11 30.04
N ASP A 371 -10.59 59.55 30.28
CA ASP A 371 -10.80 58.50 31.28
C ASP A 371 -10.27 57.13 30.82
N LEU A 372 -10.06 56.93 29.52
CA LEU A 372 -9.49 55.71 28.95
C LEU A 372 -7.96 55.75 28.87
N ARG A 373 -7.34 56.82 29.37
CA ARG A 373 -5.89 57.00 29.29
C ARG A 373 -5.19 56.11 30.33
N PRO A 374 -4.06 55.48 29.98
CA PRO A 374 -3.27 54.70 30.95
C PRO A 374 -2.92 55.54 32.18
N HIS A 375 -2.95 54.92 33.36
CA HIS A 375 -2.60 55.60 34.60
C HIS A 375 -1.15 56.14 34.63
N ASP A 376 -0.26 55.57 33.82
CA ASP A 376 1.13 55.99 33.71
C ASP A 376 1.37 57.14 32.71
N ALA A 377 0.34 57.58 31.98
CA ALA A 377 0.50 58.64 30.98
C ALA A 377 0.63 60.04 31.62
N PRO A 378 1.45 60.95 31.06
CA PRO A 378 1.57 62.33 31.54
C PRO A 378 0.21 63.04 31.53
N ALA A 379 0.00 64.07 32.36
CA ALA A 379 -1.28 64.82 32.36
C ALA A 379 -1.65 65.35 30.96
N LEU A 380 -2.93 65.30 30.59
CA LEU A 380 -3.39 65.74 29.27
C LEU A 380 -3.38 67.27 29.19
N VAL A 381 -2.42 67.82 28.46
CA VAL A 381 -2.30 69.25 28.18
C VAL A 381 -2.42 69.43 26.68
N LEU A 382 -3.44 70.18 26.24
CA LEU A 382 -3.73 70.48 24.85
C LEU A 382 -3.87 72.01 24.72
N LEU A 383 -2.75 72.71 24.57
CA LEU A 383 -2.70 74.16 24.40
C LEU A 383 -2.60 74.50 22.91
N ASP A 384 -1.70 73.82 22.22
CA ASP A 384 -1.33 74.13 20.84
C ASP A 384 -1.66 72.98 19.87
N GLN A 385 -1.54 73.25 18.56
CA GLN A 385 -1.75 72.23 17.53
C GLN A 385 -0.74 71.08 17.65
N ASP A 386 0.49 71.41 18.04
CA ASP A 386 1.56 70.44 18.25
C ASP A 386 1.22 69.47 19.39
N ASP A 387 0.56 69.93 20.46
CA ASP A 387 0.13 69.07 21.56
C ASP A 387 -0.89 68.02 21.10
N ILE A 388 -1.80 68.40 20.20
CA ILE A 388 -2.79 67.49 19.61
C ILE A 388 -2.08 66.44 18.75
N VAL A 389 -1.12 66.86 17.92
CA VAL A 389 -0.35 65.95 17.07
C VAL A 389 0.50 65.00 17.93
N CYS A 390 1.14 65.50 18.98
CA CYS A 390 1.89 64.70 19.95
C CYS A 390 0.99 63.67 20.65
N GLU A 391 -0.23 64.05 21.07
CA GLU A 391 -1.13 63.10 21.72
C GLU A 391 -1.67 62.06 20.75
N VAL A 392 -2.01 62.43 19.51
CA VAL A 392 -2.44 61.48 18.47
C VAL A 392 -1.32 60.51 18.11
N THR A 393 -0.10 61.00 17.93
CA THR A 393 1.07 60.14 17.67
C THR A 393 1.39 59.22 18.84
N ARG A 394 1.19 59.68 20.09
CA ARG A 394 1.26 58.82 21.28
C ARG A 394 0.21 57.72 21.28
N ILE A 395 -1.04 58.03 20.97
CA ILE A 395 -2.12 57.03 20.89
C ILE A 395 -1.82 56.00 19.79
N LEU A 396 -1.31 56.44 18.64
CA LEU A 396 -0.92 55.54 17.56
C LEU A 396 0.25 54.63 17.94
N SER A 397 1.30 55.17 18.59
CA SER A 397 2.43 54.35 19.05
C SER A 397 2.04 53.36 20.14
N GLU A 398 1.13 53.74 21.04
CA GLU A 398 0.56 52.86 22.06
C GLU A 398 -0.28 51.74 21.44
N ARG A 399 -1.13 52.06 20.46
CA ARG A 399 -1.90 51.07 19.70
C ARG A 399 -0.98 50.06 19.02
N ASP A 400 0.06 50.56 18.36
CA ASP A 400 1.01 49.70 17.65
C ASP A 400 1.84 48.85 18.63
N ALA A 401 2.17 49.37 19.81
CA ALA A 401 2.81 48.61 20.89
C ALA A 401 1.88 47.50 21.44
N SER A 402 0.60 47.82 21.68
CA SER A 402 -0.40 46.83 22.12
C SER A 402 -0.60 45.74 21.07
N ARG A 403 -0.63 46.10 19.79
CA ARG A 403 -0.74 45.15 18.68
C ARG A 403 0.47 44.21 18.62
N ARG A 404 1.69 44.73 18.77
CA ARG A 404 2.89 43.88 18.84
C ARG A 404 2.86 42.95 20.04
N HIS A 405 2.40 43.45 21.20
CA HIS A 405 2.25 42.61 22.38
C HIS A 405 1.23 41.47 22.17
N GLU A 406 0.12 41.75 21.48
CA GLU A 406 -0.85 40.73 21.09
C GLU A 406 -0.25 39.73 20.10
N GLU A 407 0.49 40.19 19.09
CA GLU A 407 1.20 39.34 18.12
C GLU A 407 2.23 38.44 18.83
N ASP A 408 3.02 38.98 19.76
CA ASP A 408 3.99 38.24 20.58
C ASP A 408 3.28 37.23 21.50
N TRP A 409 2.15 37.61 22.10
CA TRP A 409 1.36 36.73 22.94
C TRP A 409 0.76 35.56 22.15
N ILE A 410 0.19 35.82 20.97
CA ILE A 410 -0.33 34.79 20.05
C ILE A 410 0.80 33.86 19.60
N ALA A 411 1.96 34.42 19.24
CA ALA A 411 3.13 33.65 18.86
C ALA A 411 3.64 32.76 20.02
N GLY A 412 3.55 33.24 21.26
CA GLY A 412 3.89 32.48 22.47
C GLY A 412 2.84 31.44 22.88
N LEU A 413 1.57 31.60 22.48
CA LEU A 413 0.48 30.72 22.88
C LEU A 413 0.67 29.29 22.36
N LEU A 414 1.04 29.13 21.08
CA LEU A 414 1.24 27.84 20.43
C LEU A 414 2.34 26.98 21.10
N PRO A 415 3.56 27.51 21.34
CA PRO A 415 4.58 26.81 22.11
C PRO A 415 4.11 26.43 23.52
N THR A 416 3.38 27.32 24.19
CA THR A 416 2.88 27.08 25.56
C THR A 416 1.83 25.97 25.57
N LEU A 417 0.92 25.95 24.59
CA LEU A 417 -0.05 24.89 24.39
C LEU A 417 0.62 23.55 24.09
N ARG A 418 1.61 23.50 23.21
CA ARG A 418 2.40 22.26 22.95
C ARG A 418 3.14 21.78 24.19
N LYS A 419 3.66 22.70 25.01
CA LYS A 419 4.31 22.35 26.28
C LYS A 419 3.30 21.77 27.27
N MET A 420 2.09 22.33 27.35
CA MET A 420 1.01 21.75 28.16
C MET A 420 0.59 20.38 27.61
N GLU A 421 0.39 20.27 26.30
CA GLU A 421 0.01 19.01 25.63
C GLU A 421 1.00 17.90 25.95
N SER A 422 2.31 18.15 25.77
CA SER A 422 3.39 17.20 26.09
C SER A 422 3.53 16.90 27.59
N ALA A 423 3.24 17.86 28.48
CA ALA A 423 3.21 17.62 29.92
C ALA A 423 2.00 16.77 30.35
N HIS A 424 0.89 16.87 29.63
CA HIS A 424 -0.34 16.14 29.93
C HIS A 424 -0.40 14.77 29.25
N THR A 425 0.31 14.53 28.14
CA THR A 425 0.30 13.25 27.42
C THR A 425 0.59 12.04 28.33
N PRO A 426 1.66 12.02 29.15
CA PRO A 426 1.94 10.86 30.01
C PRO A 426 0.90 10.67 31.12
N LEU A 427 0.28 11.75 31.59
CA LEU A 427 -0.76 11.68 32.63
C LEU A 427 -2.10 11.20 32.04
N LEU A 428 -2.39 11.61 30.80
CA LEU A 428 -3.49 11.08 29.99
C LEU A 428 -3.26 9.60 29.69
N ASP A 429 -2.06 9.19 29.23
CA ASP A 429 -1.73 7.80 28.94
C ASP A 429 -1.92 6.89 30.16
N VAL A 430 -1.51 7.33 31.35
CA VAL A 430 -1.75 6.60 32.61
C VAL A 430 -3.25 6.52 32.92
N ALA A 431 -4.01 7.61 32.72
CA ALA A 431 -5.46 7.62 32.92
C ALA A 431 -6.20 6.71 31.92
N TYR A 432 -5.75 6.66 30.66
CA TYR A 432 -6.27 5.75 29.63
C TYR A 432 -5.92 4.29 29.94
N ALA A 433 -4.68 4.02 30.34
CA ALA A 433 -4.23 2.68 30.71
C ALA A 433 -4.93 2.12 31.96
N SER A 434 -5.42 3.00 32.84
CA SER A 434 -6.14 2.63 34.07
C SER A 434 -7.67 2.72 33.96
N SER A 435 -8.21 3.19 32.83
CA SER A 435 -9.65 3.22 32.59
C SER A 435 -10.18 1.83 32.23
N SER A 436 -11.06 1.27 33.06
CA SER A 436 -11.67 -0.04 32.84
C SER A 436 -12.77 -0.06 31.76
N MET A 437 -13.04 1.07 31.10
CA MET A 437 -14.03 1.17 30.02
C MET A 437 -13.35 1.62 28.72
N ASN A 438 -13.10 0.64 27.86
CA ASN A 438 -12.29 0.75 26.65
C ASN A 438 -13.07 1.30 25.42
N SER A 439 -13.94 2.30 25.58
CA SER A 439 -14.70 2.79 24.42
C SER A 439 -15.19 4.24 24.45
N ALA A 440 -14.79 5.06 25.41
CA ALA A 440 -15.02 6.49 25.35
C ALA A 440 -13.75 7.21 25.75
N LEU A 441 -13.30 8.16 24.93
CA LEU A 441 -12.31 9.14 25.34
C LEU A 441 -12.84 9.73 26.68
N PRO A 442 -12.13 9.63 27.81
CA PRO A 442 -12.53 10.16 29.12
C PRO A 442 -12.75 11.68 29.12
N PHE A 443 -12.55 12.33 27.97
CA PHE A 443 -12.84 13.73 27.70
C PHE A 443 -13.74 13.91 26.47
N SER A 444 -14.61 12.96 26.16
CA SER A 444 -15.68 13.21 25.18
C SER A 444 -16.42 14.45 25.61
N VAL A 445 -16.53 15.41 24.68
CA VAL A 445 -17.20 16.68 24.90
C VAL A 445 -18.57 16.38 25.53
N PRO A 446 -18.88 16.95 26.71
CA PRO A 446 -20.16 16.71 27.37
C PRO A 446 -21.33 16.91 26.38
N PRO A 447 -22.37 16.06 26.38
CA PRO A 447 -23.40 16.09 25.34
C PRO A 447 -24.11 17.44 25.22
N ASN A 448 -24.18 18.21 26.31
CA ASN A 448 -24.64 19.59 26.30
C ASN A 448 -23.73 20.52 25.48
N VAL A 449 -22.40 20.36 25.55
CA VAL A 449 -21.46 21.15 24.75
C VAL A 449 -21.50 20.73 23.28
N GLU A 450 -21.69 19.44 22.99
CA GLU A 450 -21.87 18.96 21.62
C GLU A 450 -23.16 19.52 20.99
N THR A 451 -24.27 19.58 21.75
CA THR A 451 -25.49 20.24 21.27
C THR A 451 -25.29 21.73 21.02
N VAL A 452 -24.51 22.42 21.88
CA VAL A 452 -24.18 23.84 21.69
C VAL A 452 -23.29 24.05 20.47
N HIS A 453 -22.35 23.14 20.19
CA HIS A 453 -21.50 23.18 19.01
C HIS A 453 -22.34 23.04 17.73
N VAL A 454 -23.19 22.02 17.65
CA VAL A 454 -24.09 21.81 16.52
C VAL A 454 -25.03 23.00 16.33
N ASP A 455 -25.55 23.57 17.42
CA ASP A 455 -26.38 24.78 17.34
C ASP A 455 -25.60 26.03 16.94
N ALA A 456 -24.33 26.14 17.33
CA ALA A 456 -23.46 27.23 16.93
C ALA A 456 -23.11 27.14 15.44
N GLU A 457 -22.77 25.96 14.93
CA GLU A 457 -22.54 25.71 13.50
C GLU A 457 -23.79 26.01 12.69
N ARG A 458 -24.96 25.51 13.12
CA ARG A 458 -26.23 25.81 12.46
C ARG A 458 -26.56 27.32 12.47
N LYS A 459 -26.21 28.04 13.54
CA LYS A 459 -26.38 29.51 13.60
C LYS A 459 -25.38 30.23 12.71
N ALA A 460 -24.13 29.75 12.62
CA ALA A 460 -23.11 30.29 11.74
C ALA A 460 -23.50 30.11 10.27
N GLU A 461 -24.01 28.94 9.89
CA GLU A 461 -24.58 28.69 8.56
C GLU A 461 -25.74 29.63 8.25
N LYS A 462 -26.70 29.77 9.17
CA LYS A 462 -27.83 30.72 9.01
C LYS A 462 -27.37 32.16 8.87
N LEU A 463 -26.33 32.58 9.59
CA LEU A 463 -25.73 33.91 9.45
C LEU A 463 -25.01 34.05 8.11
N GLY A 464 -24.31 33.01 7.65
CA GLY A 464 -23.71 32.93 6.33
C GLY A 464 -24.73 33.14 5.22
N ASP A 465 -25.84 32.40 5.27
CA ASP A 465 -26.96 32.52 4.33
C ASP A 465 -27.58 33.93 4.36
N ALA A 466 -27.75 34.50 5.56
CA ALA A 466 -28.26 35.87 5.71
C ALA A 466 -27.31 36.92 5.12
N ILE A 467 -25.99 36.74 5.25
CA ILE A 467 -24.98 37.62 4.65
C ILE A 467 -25.01 37.51 3.13
N VAL A 468 -25.12 36.29 2.58
CA VAL A 468 -25.23 36.07 1.13
C VAL A 468 -26.49 36.76 0.60
N LYS A 469 -27.63 36.58 1.27
CA LYS A 469 -28.88 37.24 0.92
C LYS A 469 -28.78 38.76 1.00
N LEU A 470 -28.16 39.31 2.05
CA LEU A 470 -27.95 40.76 2.20
C LEU A 470 -27.05 41.30 1.06
N LYS A 471 -26.03 40.54 0.65
CA LYS A 471 -25.18 40.93 -0.49
C LYS A 471 -25.96 40.93 -1.80
N GLU A 472 -26.87 39.97 -2.01
CA GLU A 472 -27.76 39.96 -3.17
C GLU A 472 -28.74 41.13 -3.15
N ASP A 473 -29.35 41.42 -1.99
CA ASP A 473 -30.25 42.56 -1.81
C ASP A 473 -29.50 43.90 -2.02
N MET A 474 -28.27 44.03 -1.51
CA MET A 474 -27.43 45.20 -1.78
C MET A 474 -27.11 45.33 -3.26
N LYS A 475 -26.75 44.23 -3.96
CA LYS A 475 -26.54 44.25 -5.42
C LYS A 475 -27.81 44.66 -6.17
N ALA A 476 -28.98 44.24 -5.70
CA ALA A 476 -30.27 44.63 -6.27
C ALA A 476 -30.58 46.12 -6.02
N LEU A 477 -30.16 46.68 -4.89
CA LEU A 477 -30.30 48.12 -4.56
C LEU A 477 -29.29 49.00 -5.30
N THR A 478 -28.06 48.51 -5.51
CA THR A 478 -27.03 49.20 -6.32
C THR A 478 -27.19 48.96 -7.82
N SER A 479 -28.19 48.17 -8.22
CA SER A 479 -28.57 48.00 -9.62
C SER A 479 -28.85 49.35 -10.27
N GLU A 480 -28.34 49.53 -11.48
CA GLU A 480 -28.54 50.74 -12.29
C GLU A 480 -30.04 51.10 -12.47
N ARG A 481 -30.93 50.11 -12.39
CA ARG A 481 -32.37 50.31 -12.44
C ARG A 481 -32.93 50.90 -11.15
N ALA A 482 -32.39 50.49 -10.00
CA ALA A 482 -32.79 51.02 -8.69
C ALA A 482 -32.23 52.43 -8.48
N THR A 483 -30.98 52.68 -8.88
CA THR A 483 -30.38 54.03 -8.84
C THR A 483 -31.16 55.02 -9.71
N ARG A 484 -31.50 54.67 -10.96
CA ARG A 484 -32.35 55.52 -11.82
C ARG A 484 -33.73 55.80 -11.23
N ARG A 485 -34.35 54.84 -10.54
CA ARG A 485 -35.65 55.06 -9.86
C ARG A 485 -35.50 55.99 -8.66
N MET A 486 -34.40 55.85 -7.91
CA MET A 486 -34.11 56.67 -6.75
C MET A 486 -33.80 58.12 -7.18
N GLU A 487 -33.03 58.30 -8.26
CA GLU A 487 -32.80 59.60 -8.90
C GLU A 487 -34.10 60.23 -9.43
N GLN A 488 -34.96 59.46 -10.10
CA GLN A 488 -36.28 59.94 -10.53
C GLN A 488 -37.17 60.35 -9.36
N PHE A 489 -37.08 59.64 -8.23
CA PHE A 489 -37.82 60.00 -7.03
C PHE A 489 -37.29 61.29 -6.42
N VAL A 490 -35.96 61.41 -6.26
CA VAL A 490 -35.31 62.63 -5.75
C VAL A 490 -35.63 63.82 -6.66
N SER A 491 -35.54 63.67 -7.98
CA SER A 491 -35.88 64.73 -8.94
C SER A 491 -37.36 65.15 -8.94
N LYS A 492 -38.27 64.29 -8.47
CA LYS A 492 -39.70 64.60 -8.43
C LYS A 492 -40.12 65.30 -7.14
N TRP A 493 -39.34 65.16 -6.08
CA TRP A 493 -39.71 65.59 -4.72
C TRP A 493 -38.72 66.55 -4.05
N GLY A 494 -37.49 66.66 -4.56
CA GLY A 494 -36.54 67.74 -4.26
C GLY A 494 -36.64 68.82 -5.32
#